data_AF-A0A397IM63-F1
#
_entry.id   AF-A0A397IM63-F1
#
_cell.length_a   1.000
_cell.length_b   1.000
_cell.length_c   1.000
_cell.angle_alpha   90.00
_cell.angle_beta   90.00
_cell.angle_gamma   90.00
#
_symmetry.space_group_name_H-M   'P 1'
#
loop_
_entity.id
_entity.type
_entity.pdbx_description
1 polymer ?
#
loop_
_entity_poly.entity_id
_entity_poly.type
_entity_poly.pdbx_seq_one_letter_code
_entity_poly.pdbx_strand_id
1 'polypeptide(L)'
;MNKFQWFETLLSCNKNYQLYCKANSSHLVMNTTSELQVLDMHSQYIDISRNFNSAYYYIKVNEEKMWIPILPGFSIFTSINNNIYQLSIEVNEEKKILFSWINFGENANDLSNTIASNAQSDRFQSFIKYINIRGKISIPNLLGFNINGIVQILISAVYQKYSHLYPNFQPIFKAQQATQKIIKVVKNKAKRLRKELDNNNSETLIREGLLITTEKTKYVDYNDFIILLIENKQTKQQLYNANRQIKCLKEKLYKQKETEKEGEGDNDNQEESIKTYIKKIINESKLGSTILVSTEQFLSLVLQQSCNHCGETHFHYKKPKVTTIGFSIIISILCC
;
A
#
# COMPACT_ATOMS: atom_id res chain seq x y z
N MET A 1 -4.22 7.33 -42.55
CA MET A 1 -3.60 6.03 -42.22
C MET A 1 -2.88 6.17 -40.88
N ASN A 2 -3.36 5.49 -39.83
CA ASN A 2 -2.75 5.55 -38.50
C ASN A 2 -1.36 4.93 -38.55
N LYS A 3 -0.34 5.71 -38.20
CA LYS A 3 1.02 5.22 -37.99
C LYS A 3 1.03 4.51 -36.64
N PHE A 4 0.54 3.26 -36.59
CA PHE A 4 0.63 2.44 -35.37
C PHE A 4 2.09 2.44 -34.92
N GLN A 5 2.31 2.88 -33.68
CA GLN A 5 3.65 2.98 -33.15
C GLN A 5 4.12 1.56 -32.80
N TRP A 6 5.35 1.18 -33.16
CA TRP A 6 5.86 -0.20 -33.03
C TRP A 6 5.61 -0.84 -31.66
N PHE A 7 5.63 -0.04 -30.59
CA PHE A 7 5.41 -0.51 -29.24
C PHE A 7 3.93 -0.81 -28.93
N GLU A 8 2.97 -0.17 -29.59
CA GLU A 8 1.53 -0.46 -29.42
C GLU A 8 1.23 -1.88 -29.92
N THR A 9 1.79 -2.23 -31.07
CA THR A 9 1.75 -3.61 -31.59
C THR A 9 2.30 -4.58 -30.57
N LEU A 10 3.50 -4.35 -30.04
CA LEU A 10 4.13 -5.25 -29.07
C LEU A 10 3.28 -5.44 -27.81
N LEU A 11 2.74 -4.35 -27.27
CA LEU A 11 1.88 -4.37 -26.08
C LEU A 11 0.58 -5.15 -26.33
N SER A 12 0.06 -5.13 -27.56
CA SER A 12 -1.12 -5.93 -27.93
C SER A 12 -0.83 -7.43 -27.98
N CYS A 13 0.40 -7.82 -28.33
CA CYS A 13 0.80 -9.22 -28.49
C CYS A 13 1.10 -9.92 -27.16
N ASN A 14 1.60 -9.22 -26.14
CA ASN A 14 2.00 -9.85 -24.88
C ASN A 14 1.67 -8.98 -23.66
N LYS A 15 0.88 -9.55 -22.73
CA LYS A 15 0.47 -8.90 -21.48
C LYS A 15 1.60 -8.70 -20.47
N ASN A 16 2.74 -9.39 -20.67
CA ASN A 16 3.94 -9.26 -19.85
C ASN A 16 4.87 -8.14 -20.34
N TYR A 17 4.44 -7.34 -21.31
CA TYR A 17 5.21 -6.20 -21.78
C TYR A 17 4.78 -4.92 -21.04
N GLN A 18 5.77 -4.13 -20.63
CA GLN A 18 5.57 -2.88 -19.91
C GLN A 18 6.22 -1.73 -20.66
N LEU A 19 5.42 -0.70 -20.96
CA LEU A 19 5.89 0.49 -21.68
C LEU A 19 6.56 1.46 -20.72
N TYR A 20 7.71 2.00 -21.15
CA TYR A 20 8.43 3.07 -20.47
C TYR A 20 8.82 4.15 -21.48
N CYS A 21 8.79 5.41 -21.03
CA CYS A 21 9.24 6.56 -21.82
C CYS A 21 10.59 7.05 -21.30
N LYS A 22 11.52 7.30 -22.22
CA LYS A 22 12.82 7.93 -21.94
C LYS A 22 12.66 9.45 -21.91
N ALA A 23 13.63 10.14 -21.32
CA ALA A 23 13.64 11.61 -21.23
C ALA A 23 13.62 12.32 -22.60
N ASN A 24 14.08 11.65 -23.67
CA ASN A 24 14.04 12.15 -25.05
C ASN A 24 12.73 11.79 -25.78
N SER A 25 11.67 11.43 -25.06
CA SER A 25 10.36 10.99 -25.58
C SER A 25 10.38 9.72 -26.43
N SER A 26 11.53 9.02 -26.50
CA SER A 26 11.58 7.69 -27.12
C SER A 26 11.03 6.62 -26.19
N HIS A 27 10.49 5.57 -26.77
CA HIS A 27 9.82 4.50 -26.04
C HIS A 27 10.72 3.27 -25.89
N LEU A 28 10.49 2.54 -24.81
CA LEU A 28 11.14 1.27 -24.50
C LEU A 28 10.07 0.34 -23.94
N VAL A 29 10.09 -0.92 -24.38
CA VAL A 29 9.16 -1.93 -23.88
C VAL A 29 9.95 -2.96 -23.11
N MET A 30 9.75 -3.05 -21.80
CA MET A 30 10.38 -4.08 -20.98
C MET A 30 9.60 -5.38 -21.08
N ASN A 31 10.29 -6.48 -21.33
CA ASN A 31 9.74 -7.83 -21.31
C ASN A 31 9.90 -8.41 -19.90
N THR A 32 8.78 -8.59 -19.20
CA THR A 32 8.77 -9.14 -17.83
C THR A 32 8.38 -10.62 -17.79
N THR A 33 8.56 -11.36 -18.89
CA THR A 33 8.22 -12.80 -18.96
C THR A 33 9.24 -13.64 -18.18
N SER A 34 10.51 -13.27 -18.24
CA SER A 34 11.60 -13.94 -17.52
C SER A 34 11.74 -13.38 -16.10
N GLU A 35 12.03 -14.27 -15.14
CA GLU A 35 12.37 -13.84 -13.78
C GLU A 35 13.80 -13.27 -13.73
N LEU A 36 13.98 -12.20 -12.97
CA LEU A 36 15.28 -11.58 -12.74
C LEU A 36 16.10 -12.45 -11.77
N GLN A 37 17.30 -12.84 -12.19
CA GLN A 37 18.17 -13.71 -11.42
C GLN A 37 19.21 -12.92 -10.63
N VAL A 38 19.23 -13.10 -9.31
CA VAL A 38 20.21 -12.47 -8.42
C VAL A 38 21.35 -13.44 -8.11
N LEU A 39 22.42 -13.32 -8.88
CA LEU A 39 23.69 -14.07 -8.70
C LEU A 39 24.47 -13.63 -7.45
N ASP A 40 25.44 -14.43 -7.02
CA ASP A 40 26.24 -14.16 -5.82
C ASP A 40 27.20 -12.98 -5.97
N MET A 41 27.58 -12.65 -7.21
CA MET A 41 28.31 -11.41 -7.53
C MET A 41 27.52 -10.13 -7.19
N HIS A 42 26.19 -10.23 -6.99
CA HIS A 42 25.35 -9.13 -6.51
C HIS A 42 25.37 -8.95 -4.99
N SER A 43 26.20 -9.69 -4.26
CA SER A 43 26.34 -9.50 -2.81
C SER A 43 27.15 -8.25 -2.43
N GLN A 44 27.80 -7.59 -3.41
CA GLN A 44 28.65 -6.42 -3.18
C GLN A 44 28.57 -5.42 -4.34
N TYR A 45 28.76 -4.14 -4.04
CA TYR A 45 28.78 -3.09 -5.05
C TYR A 45 30.14 -3.01 -5.74
N ILE A 46 30.20 -3.55 -6.96
CA ILE A 46 31.38 -3.47 -7.82
C ILE A 46 30.96 -2.78 -9.12
N ASP A 47 31.68 -1.73 -9.53
CA ASP A 47 31.35 -0.91 -10.71
C ASP A 47 31.84 -1.55 -12.00
N ILE A 48 30.91 -1.82 -12.91
CA ILE A 48 31.21 -2.36 -14.21
C ILE A 48 31.95 -1.37 -15.09
N SER A 49 31.75 -0.07 -14.86
CA SER A 49 32.48 0.98 -15.56
C SER A 49 33.98 0.92 -15.26
N ARG A 50 34.37 0.34 -14.11
CA ARG A 50 35.76 0.19 -13.66
C ARG A 50 36.32 -1.23 -13.81
N ASN A 51 35.47 -2.26 -13.70
CA ASN A 51 35.88 -3.66 -13.76
C ASN A 51 34.87 -4.48 -14.58
N PHE A 52 35.33 -5.18 -15.61
CA PHE A 52 34.47 -5.92 -16.54
C PHE A 52 33.72 -7.10 -15.91
N ASN A 53 34.20 -7.63 -14.76
CA ASN A 53 33.55 -8.74 -14.04
C ASN A 53 32.51 -8.27 -13.00
N SER A 54 32.22 -6.98 -12.95
CA SER A 54 31.29 -6.39 -11.99
C SER A 54 29.81 -6.60 -12.36
N ALA A 55 28.94 -6.44 -11.37
CA ALA A 55 27.51 -6.68 -11.50
C ALA A 55 26.64 -5.41 -11.47
N TYR A 56 27.24 -4.22 -11.38
CA TYR A 56 26.50 -2.96 -11.22
C TYR A 56 27.00 -1.84 -12.11
N TYR A 57 26.08 -0.96 -12.50
CA TYR A 57 26.40 0.38 -12.97
C TYR A 57 26.35 1.38 -11.81
N TYR A 58 27.33 2.27 -11.72
CA TYR A 58 27.25 3.44 -10.84
C TYR A 58 26.91 4.70 -11.66
N ILE A 59 25.63 5.08 -11.67
CA ILE A 59 25.12 6.16 -12.53
C ILE A 59 24.17 7.10 -11.79
N LYS A 60 23.90 8.26 -12.40
CA LYS A 60 22.97 9.28 -11.89
C LYS A 60 21.54 8.97 -12.37
N VAL A 61 20.61 8.83 -11.43
CA VAL A 61 19.16 8.64 -11.65
C VAL A 61 18.43 9.68 -10.81
N ASN A 62 17.55 10.50 -11.41
CA ASN A 62 16.81 11.57 -10.70
C ASN A 62 17.70 12.41 -9.77
N GLU A 63 18.83 12.86 -10.30
CA GLU A 63 19.83 13.67 -9.60
C GLU A 63 20.73 12.95 -8.59
N GLU A 64 20.42 11.73 -8.19
CA GLU A 64 21.20 10.94 -7.24
C GLU A 64 22.08 9.90 -7.93
N LYS A 65 23.33 9.76 -7.47
CA LYS A 65 24.19 8.67 -7.93
C LYS A 65 23.87 7.40 -7.16
N MET A 66 23.58 6.33 -7.88
CA MET A 66 23.19 5.06 -7.28
C MET A 66 23.75 3.85 -8.02
N TRP A 67 23.83 2.74 -7.30
CA TRP A 67 24.24 1.43 -7.81
C TRP A 67 23.04 0.68 -8.39
N ILE A 68 23.11 0.36 -9.68
CA ILE A 68 22.05 -0.30 -10.42
C ILE A 68 22.51 -1.69 -10.84
N PRO A 69 21.86 -2.76 -10.39
CA PRO A 69 22.29 -4.12 -10.68
C PRO A 69 21.99 -4.52 -12.12
N ILE A 70 22.85 -5.36 -12.67
CA ILE A 70 22.77 -5.93 -14.01
C ILE A 70 22.30 -7.37 -13.86
N LEU A 71 21.00 -7.57 -14.00
CA LEU A 71 20.38 -8.85 -13.66
C LEU A 71 20.09 -9.68 -14.91
N PRO A 72 20.58 -10.94 -14.98
CA PRO A 72 20.10 -11.90 -15.96
C PRO A 72 18.58 -12.06 -15.88
N GLY A 73 17.94 -12.28 -17.03
CA GLY A 73 16.49 -12.25 -17.19
C GLY A 73 15.94 -10.87 -17.54
N PHE A 74 16.75 -9.80 -17.44
CA PHE A 74 16.35 -8.47 -17.92
C PHE A 74 16.32 -8.43 -19.44
N SER A 75 15.19 -8.03 -20.01
CA SER A 75 14.99 -7.96 -21.46
C SER A 75 14.14 -6.75 -21.84
N ILE A 76 14.54 -6.04 -22.89
CA ILE A 76 13.81 -4.87 -23.41
C ILE A 76 13.73 -4.92 -24.94
N PHE A 77 12.72 -4.27 -25.48
CA PHE A 77 12.64 -3.88 -26.87
C PHE A 77 12.84 -2.37 -27.01
N THR A 78 13.56 -1.97 -28.05
CA THR A 78 13.78 -0.58 -28.41
C THR A 78 13.84 -0.44 -29.93
N SER A 79 13.52 0.75 -30.45
CA SER A 79 13.65 1.03 -31.86
C SER A 79 14.79 2.01 -32.11
N ILE A 80 15.64 1.70 -33.08
CA ILE A 80 16.75 2.55 -33.50
C ILE A 80 16.87 2.51 -35.03
N ASN A 81 16.91 3.68 -35.67
CA ASN A 81 16.89 3.78 -37.14
C ASN A 81 15.76 2.94 -37.78
N ASN A 82 14.55 3.03 -37.22
CA ASN A 82 13.34 2.27 -37.59
C ASN A 82 13.37 0.75 -37.36
N ASN A 83 14.54 0.16 -37.13
CA ASN A 83 14.64 -1.25 -36.76
C ASN A 83 14.29 -1.46 -35.29
N ILE A 84 13.68 -2.60 -35.00
CA ILE A 84 13.29 -3.05 -33.67
C ILE A 84 14.33 -4.04 -33.19
N TYR A 85 14.83 -3.80 -31.98
CA TYR A 85 15.83 -4.61 -31.35
C TYR A 85 15.32 -5.13 -30.02
N GLN A 86 15.64 -6.37 -29.71
CA GLN A 86 15.59 -6.88 -28.35
C GLN A 86 17.00 -6.89 -27.77
N LEU A 87 17.15 -6.34 -26.57
CA LEU A 87 18.38 -6.40 -25.78
C LEU A 87 18.08 -7.22 -24.54
N SER A 88 18.88 -8.24 -24.26
CA SER A 88 18.67 -9.15 -23.14
C SER A 88 19.97 -9.39 -22.38
N ILE A 89 19.83 -9.54 -21.07
CA ILE A 89 20.92 -9.89 -20.17
C ILE A 89 20.64 -11.32 -19.73
N GLU A 90 21.61 -12.19 -19.95
CA GLU A 90 21.53 -13.61 -19.74
C GLU A 90 22.68 -14.09 -18.86
N VAL A 91 22.63 -15.35 -18.47
CA VAL A 91 23.70 -16.00 -17.72
C VAL A 91 24.09 -17.25 -18.49
N ASN A 92 25.39 -17.47 -18.66
CA ASN A 92 25.89 -18.70 -19.26
C ASN A 92 25.97 -19.83 -18.21
N GLU A 93 26.35 -21.03 -18.66
CA GLU A 93 26.54 -22.20 -17.79
C GLU A 93 27.58 -21.96 -16.67
N GLU A 94 28.57 -21.10 -16.93
CA GLU A 94 29.62 -20.71 -15.96
C GLU A 94 29.18 -19.59 -14.99
N LYS A 95 27.90 -19.23 -14.95
CA LYS A 95 27.34 -18.13 -14.12
C LYS A 95 27.91 -16.74 -14.46
N LYS A 96 28.44 -16.54 -15.67
CA LYS A 96 28.89 -15.24 -16.18
C LYS A 96 27.76 -14.55 -16.93
N ILE A 97 27.70 -13.23 -16.78
CA ILE A 97 26.71 -12.40 -17.46
C ILE A 97 27.05 -12.31 -18.96
N LEU A 98 26.05 -12.60 -19.79
CA LEU A 98 26.05 -12.42 -21.23
C LEU A 98 25.09 -11.30 -21.62
N PHE A 99 25.45 -10.56 -22.66
CA PHE A 99 24.65 -9.51 -23.25
C PHE A 99 24.27 -9.95 -24.66
N SER A 100 22.99 -10.23 -24.88
CA SER A 100 22.45 -10.73 -26.13
C SER A 100 21.57 -9.68 -26.79
N TRP A 101 21.66 -9.56 -28.11
CA TRP A 101 20.81 -8.67 -28.89
C TRP A 101 20.31 -9.35 -30.15
N ILE A 102 19.11 -8.97 -30.56
CA ILE A 102 18.43 -9.48 -31.76
C ILE A 102 17.88 -8.28 -32.54
N ASN A 103 18.08 -8.26 -33.86
CA ASN A 103 17.48 -7.32 -34.79
C ASN A 103 16.33 -8.00 -35.55
N PHE A 104 15.12 -7.45 -35.44
CA PHE A 104 13.93 -7.93 -36.14
C PHE A 104 13.57 -7.10 -37.39
N GLY A 105 14.34 -6.04 -37.68
CA GLY A 105 14.01 -5.09 -38.75
C GLY A 105 12.87 -4.16 -38.38
N GLU A 106 12.19 -3.60 -39.39
CA GLU A 106 11.20 -2.54 -39.20
C GLU A 106 9.79 -3.06 -38.84
N ASN A 107 9.50 -4.34 -39.09
CA ASN A 107 8.14 -4.88 -38.97
C ASN A 107 7.82 -5.34 -37.55
N ALA A 108 7.18 -4.47 -36.75
CA ALA A 108 6.75 -4.79 -35.39
C ALA A 108 5.75 -5.96 -35.28
N ASN A 109 5.05 -6.28 -36.36
CA ASN A 109 4.06 -7.37 -36.37
C ASN A 109 4.71 -8.75 -36.50
N ASP A 110 5.98 -8.81 -36.89
CA ASP A 110 6.69 -10.06 -37.14
C ASP A 110 8.05 -10.07 -36.43
N LEU A 111 8.04 -10.47 -35.17
CA LEU A 111 9.26 -10.73 -34.39
C LEU A 111 9.82 -12.15 -34.61
N SER A 112 9.29 -12.92 -35.56
CA SER A 112 9.82 -14.25 -35.86
C SER A 112 11.04 -14.20 -36.77
N ASN A 113 11.14 -13.17 -37.60
CA ASN A 113 12.24 -13.00 -38.53
C ASN A 113 13.45 -12.31 -37.86
N THR A 114 14.49 -13.09 -37.57
CA THR A 114 15.75 -12.56 -37.03
C THR A 114 16.69 -12.20 -38.18
N ILE A 115 16.96 -10.90 -38.35
CA ILE A 115 17.91 -10.39 -39.35
C ILE A 115 19.36 -10.65 -38.90
N ALA A 116 19.64 -10.37 -37.64
CA ALA A 116 20.95 -10.56 -37.04
C ALA A 116 20.80 -10.70 -35.52
N SER A 117 21.72 -11.43 -34.91
CA SER A 117 21.81 -11.54 -33.46
C SER A 117 23.25 -11.78 -33.04
N ASN A 118 23.55 -11.47 -31.78
CA ASN A 118 24.82 -11.83 -31.15
C ASN A 118 24.63 -11.92 -29.64
N ALA A 119 25.45 -12.73 -28.97
CA ALA A 119 25.48 -12.88 -27.52
C ALA A 119 26.93 -12.97 -27.03
N GLN A 120 27.39 -11.96 -26.30
CA GLN A 120 28.78 -11.88 -25.82
C GLN A 120 28.85 -11.24 -24.43
N SER A 121 29.93 -11.52 -23.70
CA SER A 121 30.23 -10.84 -22.44
C SER A 121 30.93 -9.50 -22.70
N ASP A 122 30.31 -8.66 -23.53
CA ASP A 122 30.92 -7.43 -24.04
C ASP A 122 30.16 -6.16 -23.65
N ARG A 123 29.09 -6.28 -22.86
CA ARG A 123 28.24 -5.15 -22.42
C ARG A 123 27.63 -4.40 -23.60
N PHE A 124 27.14 -5.14 -24.60
CA PHE A 124 26.53 -4.61 -25.82
C PHE A 124 27.50 -3.83 -26.73
N GLN A 125 28.82 -3.98 -26.58
CA GLN A 125 29.76 -3.33 -27.49
C GLN A 125 29.62 -3.84 -28.94
N SER A 126 29.37 -5.13 -29.13
CA SER A 126 29.02 -5.74 -30.42
C SER A 126 27.76 -5.11 -31.01
N PHE A 127 26.75 -4.83 -30.18
CA PHE A 127 25.52 -4.14 -30.61
C PHE A 127 25.83 -2.72 -31.08
N ILE A 128 26.59 -1.95 -30.31
CA ILE A 128 26.98 -0.58 -30.69
C ILE A 128 27.77 -0.57 -31.99
N LYS A 129 28.69 -1.52 -32.18
CA LYS A 129 29.42 -1.70 -33.43
C LYS A 129 28.49 -2.04 -34.60
N TYR A 130 27.49 -2.88 -34.37
CA TYR A 130 26.52 -3.31 -35.39
C TYR A 130 25.63 -2.16 -35.86
N ILE A 131 25.02 -1.40 -34.94
CA ILE A 131 24.13 -0.29 -35.30
C ILE A 131 24.86 0.91 -35.92
N ASN A 132 26.17 1.02 -35.67
CA ASN A 132 27.09 2.00 -36.28
C ASN A 132 26.55 3.44 -36.31
N ILE A 133 26.05 3.91 -35.17
CA ILE A 133 25.41 5.24 -35.07
C ILE A 133 26.46 6.31 -34.79
N ARG A 134 26.31 7.47 -35.44
CA ARG A 134 27.14 8.66 -35.14
C ARG A 134 26.79 9.21 -33.77
N GLY A 135 27.71 9.11 -32.81
CA GLY A 135 27.59 9.69 -31.48
C GLY A 135 27.94 8.71 -30.36
N LYS A 136 28.05 9.21 -29.12
CA LYS A 136 28.25 8.35 -27.94
C LYS A 136 26.90 7.86 -27.43
N ILE A 137 26.69 6.55 -27.45
CA ILE A 137 25.52 5.91 -26.85
C ILE A 137 25.90 5.40 -25.45
N SER A 138 25.19 5.87 -24.44
CA SER A 138 25.31 5.33 -23.08
C SER A 138 24.49 4.04 -22.99
N ILE A 139 25.16 2.90 -22.76
CA ILE A 139 24.50 1.59 -22.58
C ILE A 139 23.47 1.63 -21.46
N PRO A 140 23.74 2.19 -20.26
CA PRO A 140 22.71 2.31 -19.23
C PRO A 140 21.48 3.09 -19.69
N ASN A 141 21.66 4.18 -20.43
CA ASN A 141 20.54 4.96 -20.98
C ASN A 141 19.79 4.21 -22.07
N LEU A 142 20.50 3.44 -22.90
CA LEU A 142 19.90 2.55 -23.90
C LEU A 142 18.99 1.52 -23.23
N LEU A 143 19.45 0.90 -22.14
CA LEU A 143 18.72 -0.07 -21.34
C LEU A 143 17.60 0.52 -20.47
N GLY A 144 17.52 1.85 -20.36
CA GLY A 144 16.53 2.53 -19.51
C GLY A 144 16.88 2.49 -18.03
N PHE A 145 18.15 2.28 -17.65
CA PHE A 145 18.61 2.29 -16.25
C PHE A 145 18.61 3.69 -15.61
N ASN A 146 18.15 4.71 -16.33
CA ASN A 146 17.81 6.03 -15.80
C ASN A 146 16.31 6.21 -15.52
N ILE A 147 15.47 5.21 -15.82
CA ILE A 147 14.03 5.26 -15.61
C ILE A 147 13.71 4.69 -14.24
N ASN A 148 13.16 5.52 -13.35
CA ASN A 148 12.91 5.16 -11.95
C ASN A 148 12.11 3.84 -11.79
N GLY A 149 11.11 3.59 -12.64
CA GLY A 149 10.32 2.35 -12.60
C GLY A 149 11.18 1.09 -12.86
N ILE A 150 12.08 1.13 -13.83
CA ILE A 150 12.99 0.02 -14.15
C ILE A 150 14.01 -0.15 -13.02
N VAL A 151 14.60 0.96 -12.56
CA VAL A 151 15.58 0.95 -11.47
C VAL A 151 15.00 0.33 -10.20
N GLN A 152 13.78 0.69 -9.85
CA GLN A 152 13.08 0.12 -8.71
C GLN A 152 12.87 -1.39 -8.86
N ILE A 153 12.50 -1.89 -10.05
CA ILE A 153 12.33 -3.34 -10.29
C ILE A 153 13.66 -4.07 -10.04
N LEU A 154 14.75 -3.56 -10.61
CA LEU A 154 16.09 -4.15 -10.50
C LEU A 154 16.60 -4.16 -9.05
N ILE A 155 16.46 -3.04 -8.34
CA ILE A 155 16.88 -2.92 -6.94
C ILE A 155 16.01 -3.81 -6.04
N SER A 156 14.70 -3.89 -6.29
CA SER A 156 13.80 -4.76 -5.52
C SER A 156 14.21 -6.22 -5.60
N ALA A 157 14.66 -6.69 -6.76
CA ALA A 157 15.14 -8.07 -6.92
C ALA A 157 16.38 -8.33 -6.05
N VAL A 158 17.38 -7.44 -6.09
CA VAL A 158 18.58 -7.59 -5.24
C VAL A 158 18.24 -7.45 -3.76
N TYR A 159 17.42 -6.47 -3.39
CA TYR A 159 17.02 -6.22 -2.01
C TYR A 159 16.31 -7.43 -1.38
N GLN A 160 15.54 -8.19 -2.16
CA GLN A 160 14.90 -9.43 -1.68
C GLN A 160 15.91 -10.46 -1.18
N LYS A 161 17.09 -10.57 -1.82
CA LYS A 161 18.15 -11.52 -1.45
C LYS A 161 19.17 -10.89 -0.49
N TYR A 162 19.54 -9.64 -0.71
CA TYR A 162 20.60 -8.90 -0.02
C TYR A 162 20.09 -7.54 0.49
N SER A 163 19.18 -7.57 1.46
CA SER A 163 18.53 -6.35 1.98
C SER A 163 19.50 -5.32 2.57
N HIS A 164 20.62 -5.79 3.11
CA HIS A 164 21.66 -4.95 3.72
C HIS A 164 22.34 -4.00 2.73
N LEU A 165 22.29 -4.29 1.43
CA LEU A 165 22.89 -3.44 0.40
C LEU A 165 22.09 -2.13 0.22
N TYR A 166 20.77 -2.18 0.34
CA TYR A 166 19.90 -1.01 0.17
C TYR A 166 19.03 -0.75 1.41
N PRO A 167 19.60 -0.37 2.57
CA PRO A 167 18.85 -0.21 3.82
C PRO A 167 17.70 0.81 3.69
N ASN A 168 17.93 1.89 2.95
CA ASN A 168 16.96 2.96 2.73
C ASN A 168 15.83 2.56 1.77
N PHE A 169 15.91 1.40 1.11
CA PHE A 169 14.91 0.94 0.15
C PHE A 169 13.74 0.20 0.83
N GLN A 170 13.86 -0.13 2.12
CA GLN A 170 12.82 -0.83 2.88
C GLN A 170 11.42 -0.20 2.77
N PRO A 171 11.24 1.14 2.89
CA PRO A 171 9.92 1.76 2.78
C PRO A 171 9.30 1.57 1.38
N ILE A 172 10.11 1.77 0.34
CA ILE A 172 9.71 1.61 -1.08
C ILE A 172 9.30 0.15 -1.32
N PHE A 173 10.13 -0.78 -0.88
CA PHE A 173 9.86 -2.22 -1.03
C PHE A 173 8.58 -2.66 -0.31
N LYS A 174 8.33 -2.17 0.91
CA LYS A 174 7.08 -2.43 1.65
C LYS A 174 5.86 -1.85 0.92
N ALA A 175 5.98 -0.64 0.35
CA ALA A 175 4.92 -0.03 -0.43
C ALA A 175 4.60 -0.85 -1.68
N GLN A 176 5.62 -1.32 -2.42
CA GLN A 176 5.45 -2.17 -3.59
C GLN A 176 4.73 -3.49 -3.26
N GLN A 177 5.12 -4.17 -2.17
CA GLN A 177 4.42 -5.39 -1.73
C GLN A 177 2.95 -5.12 -1.39
N ALA A 178 2.65 -4.01 -0.72
CA ALA A 178 1.28 -3.63 -0.40
C ALA A 178 0.46 -3.41 -1.69
N THR A 179 1.02 -2.70 -2.67
CA THR A 179 0.41 -2.48 -3.98
C THR A 179 0.15 -3.80 -4.71
N GLN A 180 1.12 -4.71 -4.76
CA GLN A 180 0.95 -6.03 -5.38
C GLN A 180 -0.17 -6.85 -4.72
N LYS A 181 -0.26 -6.82 -3.39
CA LYS A 181 -1.35 -7.47 -2.65
C LYS A 181 -2.70 -6.87 -3.03
N ILE A 182 -2.79 -5.54 -3.11
CA ILE A 182 -4.03 -4.85 -3.53
C ILE A 182 -4.42 -5.24 -4.95
N ILE A 183 -3.48 -5.20 -5.90
CA ILE A 183 -3.73 -5.59 -7.30
C ILE A 183 -4.20 -7.04 -7.37
N LYS A 184 -3.62 -7.96 -6.60
CA LYS A 184 -4.03 -9.37 -6.55
C LYS A 184 -5.47 -9.52 -6.03
N VAL A 185 -5.82 -8.79 -4.96
CA VAL A 185 -7.20 -8.78 -4.42
C VAL A 185 -8.19 -8.24 -5.44
N VAL A 186 -7.86 -7.12 -6.10
CA VAL A 186 -8.71 -6.53 -7.14
C VAL A 186 -8.89 -7.47 -8.33
N LYS A 187 -7.80 -8.07 -8.84
CA LYS A 187 -7.86 -9.06 -9.93
C LYS A 187 -8.72 -10.27 -9.56
N ASN A 188 -8.61 -10.77 -8.32
CA ASN A 188 -9.42 -11.89 -7.85
C ASN A 188 -10.91 -11.52 -7.72
N LYS A 189 -11.24 -10.34 -7.17
CA LYS A 189 -12.62 -9.85 -7.10
C LYS A 189 -13.19 -9.67 -8.51
N ALA A 190 -12.45 -9.08 -9.43
CA ALA A 190 -12.85 -8.93 -10.83
C ALA A 190 -13.11 -10.29 -11.51
N LYS A 191 -12.23 -11.28 -11.34
CA LYS A 191 -12.42 -12.64 -11.87
C LYS A 191 -13.67 -13.30 -11.32
N ARG A 192 -13.93 -13.15 -10.02
CA ARG A 192 -15.13 -13.70 -9.37
C ARG A 192 -16.41 -13.05 -9.92
N LEU A 193 -16.43 -11.72 -10.03
CA LEU A 193 -17.58 -10.99 -10.57
C LEU A 193 -17.90 -11.37 -12.01
N ARG A 194 -16.88 -11.58 -12.85
CA ARG A 194 -17.06 -12.08 -14.22
C ARG A 194 -17.69 -13.48 -14.25
N LYS A 195 -17.19 -14.41 -13.45
CA LYS A 195 -17.78 -15.76 -13.34
C LYS A 195 -19.24 -15.71 -12.88
N GLU A 196 -19.57 -14.85 -11.92
CA GLU A 196 -20.95 -14.69 -11.45
C GLU A 196 -21.87 -14.10 -12.53
N LEU A 197 -21.36 -13.21 -13.37
CA LEU A 197 -22.09 -12.65 -14.51
C LEU A 197 -22.33 -13.72 -15.60
N ASP A 198 -21.28 -14.44 -15.99
CA ASP A 198 -21.34 -15.51 -17.00
C ASP A 198 -22.32 -16.62 -16.59
N ASN A 199 -22.34 -17.01 -15.31
CA ASN A 199 -23.22 -18.07 -14.80
C ASN A 199 -24.71 -17.68 -14.78
N ASN A 200 -25.04 -16.39 -14.77
CA ASN A 200 -26.42 -15.92 -14.70
C ASN A 200 -27.08 -15.78 -16.08
N ASN A 201 -26.37 -16.06 -17.19
CA ASN A 201 -26.82 -15.78 -18.56
C ASN A 201 -27.41 -14.35 -18.73
N SER A 202 -26.94 -13.41 -17.90
CA SER A 202 -27.42 -12.04 -17.84
C SER A 202 -26.28 -11.13 -18.27
N GLU A 203 -26.58 -10.14 -19.11
CA GLU A 203 -25.63 -9.10 -19.51
C GLU A 203 -25.29 -8.13 -18.36
N THR A 204 -26.06 -8.20 -17.26
CA THR A 204 -25.92 -7.32 -16.10
C THR A 204 -25.94 -8.07 -14.77
N LEU A 205 -25.17 -7.57 -13.79
CA LEU A 205 -25.12 -8.08 -12.43
C LEU A 205 -25.10 -6.90 -11.45
N ILE A 206 -25.98 -6.90 -10.45
CA ILE A 206 -25.93 -5.91 -9.37
C ILE A 206 -25.21 -6.53 -8.16
N ARG A 207 -24.15 -5.87 -7.69
CA ARG A 207 -23.41 -6.24 -6.48
C ARG A 207 -23.10 -5.00 -5.66
N GLU A 208 -23.40 -5.04 -4.37
CA GLU A 208 -23.11 -3.94 -3.44
C GLU A 208 -23.73 -2.60 -3.93
N GLY A 209 -24.88 -2.66 -4.62
CA GLY A 209 -25.55 -1.49 -5.22
C GLY A 209 -24.97 -1.01 -6.54
N LEU A 210 -23.92 -1.66 -7.06
CA LEU A 210 -23.26 -1.30 -8.32
C LEU A 210 -23.72 -2.20 -9.46
N LEU A 211 -24.06 -1.59 -10.60
CA LEU A 211 -24.32 -2.29 -11.86
C LEU A 211 -23.00 -2.70 -12.52
N ILE A 212 -22.83 -3.99 -12.75
CA ILE A 212 -21.70 -4.59 -13.46
C ILE A 212 -22.24 -5.06 -14.80
N THR A 213 -21.65 -4.59 -15.90
CA THR A 213 -22.04 -4.96 -17.27
C THR A 213 -20.86 -5.61 -18.01
N THR A 214 -21.16 -6.35 -19.07
CA THR A 214 -20.16 -6.90 -20.02
C THR A 214 -19.65 -5.85 -21.01
N GLU A 215 -20.26 -4.66 -21.06
CA GLU A 215 -19.90 -3.60 -22.00
C GLU A 215 -18.50 -3.03 -21.77
N LYS A 216 -18.04 -2.19 -22.73
CA LYS A 216 -16.72 -1.54 -22.70
C LYS A 216 -16.46 -0.93 -21.33
N THR A 217 -15.38 -1.37 -20.68
CA THR A 217 -14.87 -0.79 -19.45
C THR A 217 -14.73 0.72 -19.63
N LYS A 218 -15.45 1.51 -18.82
CA LYS A 218 -15.18 2.95 -18.73
C LYS A 218 -13.70 3.13 -18.38
N TYR A 219 -13.01 3.97 -19.14
CA TYR A 219 -11.67 4.39 -18.81
C TYR A 219 -11.73 5.09 -17.45
N VAL A 220 -10.92 4.62 -16.50
CA VAL A 220 -10.73 5.29 -15.22
C VAL A 220 -9.41 6.01 -15.33
N ASP A 221 -9.43 7.33 -15.16
CA ASP A 221 -8.20 8.11 -15.16
C ASP A 221 -7.28 7.65 -14.03
N TYR A 222 -5.97 7.70 -14.26
CA TYR A 222 -4.98 7.26 -13.27
C TYR A 222 -5.10 8.07 -11.97
N ASN A 223 -5.36 9.38 -12.05
CA ASN A 223 -5.50 10.22 -10.86
C ASN A 223 -6.74 9.84 -10.07
N ASP A 224 -7.88 9.65 -10.74
CA ASP A 224 -9.12 9.21 -10.12
C ASP A 224 -8.94 7.85 -9.43
N PHE A 225 -8.23 6.92 -10.07
CA PHE A 225 -7.90 5.63 -9.47
C PHE A 225 -7.06 5.78 -8.20
N ILE A 226 -6.04 6.65 -8.21
CA ILE A 226 -5.18 6.89 -7.04
C ILE A 226 -5.97 7.55 -5.90
N ILE A 227 -6.85 8.50 -6.20
CA ILE A 227 -7.73 9.15 -5.22
C ILE A 227 -8.59 8.09 -4.53
N LEU A 228 -9.30 7.27 -5.31
CA LEU A 228 -10.14 6.18 -4.78
C LEU A 228 -9.34 5.17 -3.93
N LEU A 229 -8.09 4.90 -4.32
CA LEU A 229 -7.21 4.00 -3.58
C LEU A 229 -6.80 4.57 -2.22
N ILE A 230 -6.53 5.89 -2.15
CA ILE A 230 -6.23 6.61 -0.91
C ILE A 230 -7.45 6.61 0.01
N GLU A 231 -8.62 6.97 -0.50
CA GLU A 231 -9.88 6.97 0.25
C GLU A 231 -10.20 5.59 0.83
N ASN A 232 -10.09 4.53 0.01
CA ASN A 232 -10.30 3.16 0.47
C ASN A 232 -9.34 2.78 1.62
N LYS A 233 -8.08 3.22 1.56
CA LYS A 233 -7.11 2.97 2.63
C LYS A 233 -7.49 3.70 3.91
N GLN A 234 -7.93 4.95 3.82
CA GLN A 234 -8.43 5.72 4.97
C GLN A 234 -9.66 5.06 5.58
N THR A 235 -10.65 4.68 4.77
CA THR A 235 -11.88 4.00 5.20
C THR A 235 -11.57 2.66 5.87
N LYS A 236 -10.66 1.86 5.33
CA LYS A 236 -10.21 0.61 5.99
C LYS A 236 -9.56 0.85 7.34
N GLN A 237 -8.75 1.91 7.47
CA GLN A 237 -8.13 2.27 8.74
C GLN A 237 -9.18 2.69 9.77
N GLN A 238 -10.16 3.50 9.37
CA GLN A 238 -11.28 3.89 10.22
C GLN A 238 -12.09 2.67 10.68
N LEU A 239 -12.41 1.76 9.76
CA LEU A 239 -13.15 0.53 10.07
C LEU A 239 -12.37 -0.38 11.03
N TYR A 240 -11.05 -0.53 10.82
CA TYR A 240 -10.19 -1.26 11.74
C TYR A 240 -10.19 -0.65 13.15
N ASN A 241 -10.04 0.68 13.24
CA ASN A 241 -10.06 1.40 14.52
C ASN A 241 -11.42 1.26 15.23
N ALA A 242 -12.52 1.38 14.50
CA ALA A 242 -13.87 1.18 15.02
C ALA A 242 -14.06 -0.25 15.54
N ASN A 243 -13.63 -1.27 14.77
CA ASN A 243 -13.70 -2.66 15.22
C ASN A 243 -12.86 -2.92 16.47
N ARG A 244 -11.68 -2.30 16.58
CA ARG A 244 -10.85 -2.38 17.80
C ARG A 244 -11.56 -1.76 18.99
N GLN A 245 -12.19 -0.60 18.83
CA GLN A 245 -12.97 0.05 19.89
C GLN A 245 -14.17 -0.82 20.30
N ILE A 246 -14.92 -1.36 19.34
CA ILE A 246 -16.02 -2.29 19.61
C ILE A 246 -15.54 -3.51 20.40
N LYS A 247 -14.39 -4.08 20.03
CA LYS A 247 -13.79 -5.21 20.76
C LYS A 247 -13.48 -4.84 22.22
N CYS A 248 -12.81 -3.70 22.45
CA CYS A 248 -12.51 -3.23 23.80
C CYS A 248 -13.77 -2.94 24.62
N LEU A 249 -14.82 -2.36 24.00
CA LEU A 249 -16.10 -2.11 24.68
C LEU A 249 -16.82 -3.41 25.03
N LYS A 250 -16.80 -4.41 24.14
CA LYS A 250 -17.34 -5.74 24.44
C LYS A 250 -16.61 -6.39 25.61
N GLU A 251 -15.29 -6.34 25.65
CA GLU A 251 -14.49 -6.87 26.77
C GLU A 251 -14.82 -6.17 28.10
N LYS A 252 -15.01 -4.84 28.09
CA LYS A 252 -15.45 -4.10 29.28
C LYS A 252 -16.86 -4.50 29.75
N LEU A 253 -17.80 -4.65 28.82
CA LEU A 253 -19.16 -5.10 29.11
C LEU A 253 -19.19 -6.52 29.68
N TYR A 254 -18.33 -7.43 29.17
CA TYR A 254 -18.21 -8.79 29.73
C TYR A 254 -17.70 -8.75 31.17
N LYS A 255 -16.65 -7.96 31.44
CA LYS A 255 -16.11 -7.81 32.81
C LYS A 255 -17.14 -7.25 33.77
N GLN A 256 -17.88 -6.19 33.38
CA GLN A 256 -18.94 -5.62 34.22
C GLN A 256 -20.03 -6.65 34.57
N LYS A 257 -20.46 -7.46 33.60
CA LYS A 257 -21.43 -8.54 33.83
C LYS A 257 -20.91 -9.67 34.71
N GLU A 258 -19.60 -9.92 34.72
CA GLU A 258 -18.98 -10.87 35.66
C GLU A 258 -18.90 -10.26 37.08
N THR A 259 -18.58 -8.98 37.21
CA THR A 259 -18.55 -8.28 38.52
C THR A 259 -19.95 -8.15 39.12
N GLU A 260 -20.98 -7.95 38.29
CA GLU A 260 -22.39 -7.93 38.73
C GLU A 260 -22.88 -9.32 39.20
N LYS A 261 -22.34 -10.42 38.64
CA LYS A 261 -22.68 -11.79 39.07
C LYS A 261 -21.92 -12.24 40.32
N GLU A 262 -20.72 -11.72 40.55
CA GLU A 262 -19.95 -11.97 41.77
C GLU A 262 -20.42 -11.09 42.96
N GLY A 263 -21.21 -10.04 42.70
CA GLY A 263 -21.78 -9.14 43.70
C GLY A 263 -23.13 -9.56 44.31
N GLU A 264 -23.72 -10.68 43.87
CA GLU A 264 -24.97 -11.24 44.45
C GLU A 264 -24.70 -12.24 45.59
N GLY A 265 -23.60 -12.07 46.32
CA GLY A 265 -23.26 -12.85 47.51
C GLY A 265 -23.26 -11.98 48.76
N ASP A 266 -24.29 -12.17 49.59
CA ASP A 266 -24.46 -11.77 50.99
C ASP A 266 -23.52 -10.68 51.55
N ASN A 267 -24.11 -9.51 51.80
CA ASN A 267 -23.76 -8.78 53.01
C ASN A 267 -24.99 -8.07 53.58
N ASP A 268 -25.62 -8.75 54.54
CA ASP A 268 -26.50 -8.15 55.53
C ASP A 268 -25.72 -7.09 56.32
N ASN A 269 -25.75 -5.87 55.83
CA ASN A 269 -25.68 -4.65 56.63
C ASN A 269 -26.46 -3.61 55.84
N GLN A 270 -27.39 -2.90 56.48
CA GLN A 270 -28.28 -1.92 55.85
C GLN A 270 -27.48 -0.85 55.08
N GLU A 271 -27.13 -1.12 53.83
CA GLU A 271 -26.45 -0.20 52.95
C GLU A 271 -27.53 0.73 52.37
N GLU A 272 -27.53 1.99 52.81
CA GLU A 272 -28.51 2.99 52.41
C GLU A 272 -28.49 3.12 50.88
N SER A 273 -29.56 2.71 50.20
CA SER A 273 -29.63 2.79 48.73
C SER A 273 -29.36 4.23 48.25
N ILE A 274 -28.69 4.38 47.11
CA ILE A 274 -28.37 5.71 46.55
C ILE A 274 -29.61 6.61 46.40
N LYS A 275 -30.79 6.00 46.17
CA LYS A 275 -32.08 6.69 46.10
C LYS A 275 -32.50 7.28 47.44
N THR A 276 -32.30 6.53 48.53
CA THR A 276 -32.57 7.00 49.89
C THR A 276 -31.64 8.17 50.24
N TYR A 277 -30.35 8.02 49.89
CA TYR A 277 -29.34 9.06 50.11
C TYR A 277 -29.66 10.35 49.32
N ILE A 278 -30.07 10.26 48.06
CA ILE A 278 -30.50 11.41 47.25
C ILE A 278 -31.73 12.09 47.84
N LYS A 279 -32.74 11.32 48.27
CA LYS A 279 -33.94 11.87 48.92
C LYS A 279 -33.59 12.60 50.22
N LYS A 280 -32.65 12.07 50.99
CA LYS A 280 -32.15 12.71 52.21
C LYS A 280 -31.53 14.09 51.90
N ILE A 281 -30.66 14.18 50.89
CA ILE A 281 -30.05 15.45 50.46
C ILE A 281 -31.12 16.47 50.04
N ILE A 282 -32.08 16.05 49.21
CA ILE A 282 -33.16 16.90 48.72
C ILE A 282 -34.00 17.44 49.88
N ASN A 283 -34.37 16.58 50.83
CA ASN A 283 -35.22 16.94 51.96
C ASN A 283 -34.48 17.84 52.97
N GLU A 284 -33.24 17.48 53.35
CA GLU A 284 -32.43 18.26 54.30
C GLU A 284 -32.10 19.65 53.75
N SER A 285 -31.81 19.73 52.44
CA SER A 285 -31.42 20.98 51.78
C SER A 285 -32.58 21.73 51.13
N LYS A 286 -33.83 21.24 51.26
CA LYS A 286 -35.06 21.79 50.65
C LYS A 286 -34.91 22.13 49.17
N LEU A 287 -34.32 21.22 48.41
CA LEU A 287 -34.03 21.45 47.00
C LEU A 287 -35.26 21.23 46.13
N GLY A 288 -35.59 22.22 45.30
CA GLY A 288 -36.55 22.06 44.20
C GLY A 288 -35.85 21.62 42.91
N SER A 289 -36.62 21.12 41.96
CA SER A 289 -36.16 20.94 40.57
C SER A 289 -36.16 22.27 39.83
N THR A 290 -35.25 22.41 38.87
CA THR A 290 -35.26 23.55 37.94
C THR A 290 -36.14 23.23 36.74
N ILE A 291 -36.49 24.24 35.94
CA ILE A 291 -37.23 24.05 34.66
C ILE A 291 -36.45 23.13 33.70
N LEU A 292 -35.11 23.14 33.77
CA LEU A 292 -34.25 22.45 32.80
C LEU A 292 -33.87 21.03 33.22
N VAL A 293 -33.69 20.78 34.53
CA VAL A 293 -33.17 19.50 35.04
C VAL A 293 -33.80 19.15 36.37
N SER A 294 -34.20 17.87 36.51
CA SER A 294 -34.62 17.28 37.78
C SER A 294 -33.41 17.16 38.73
N THR A 295 -33.56 17.69 39.94
CA THR A 295 -32.49 17.64 40.97
C THR A 295 -32.12 16.21 41.34
N GLU A 296 -33.08 15.28 41.32
CA GLU A 296 -32.83 13.86 41.54
C GLU A 296 -31.94 13.26 40.44
N GLN A 297 -32.23 13.57 39.17
CA GLN A 297 -31.43 13.10 38.02
C GLN A 297 -30.02 13.69 38.07
N PHE A 298 -29.90 14.99 38.37
CA PHE A 298 -28.61 15.64 38.52
C PHE A 298 -27.76 14.98 39.62
N LEU A 299 -28.31 14.81 40.82
CA LEU A 299 -27.59 14.19 41.95
C LEU A 299 -27.21 12.73 41.66
N SER A 300 -28.10 11.98 41.01
CA SER A 300 -27.82 10.61 40.57
C SER A 300 -26.59 10.54 39.67
N LEU A 301 -26.51 11.43 38.67
CA LEU A 301 -25.39 11.46 37.73
C LEU A 301 -24.09 11.87 38.42
N VAL A 302 -24.11 12.90 39.27
CA VAL A 302 -22.88 13.41 39.89
C VAL A 302 -22.34 12.44 40.95
N LEU A 303 -23.20 11.80 41.75
CA LEU A 303 -22.75 10.85 42.78
C LEU A 303 -22.18 9.55 42.19
N GLN A 304 -22.62 9.14 41.01
CA GLN A 304 -22.13 7.95 40.30
C GLN A 304 -20.85 8.19 39.48
N GLN A 305 -20.52 9.44 39.17
CA GLN A 305 -19.27 9.76 38.47
C GLN A 305 -18.06 9.60 39.38
N SER A 306 -16.94 9.08 38.87
CA SER A 306 -15.69 9.01 39.62
C SER A 306 -15.21 10.39 40.04
N CYS A 307 -14.66 10.50 41.26
CA CYS A 307 -14.06 11.76 41.69
C CYS A 307 -12.85 12.11 40.80
N ASN A 308 -12.83 13.32 40.23
CA ASN A 308 -11.72 13.78 39.39
C ASN A 308 -10.38 13.91 40.15
N HIS A 309 -10.40 13.95 41.49
CA HIS A 309 -9.19 14.11 42.31
C HIS A 309 -8.64 12.77 42.83
N CYS A 310 -9.46 11.94 43.48
CA CYS A 310 -9.03 10.68 44.09
C CYS A 310 -9.49 9.41 43.35
N GLY A 311 -10.34 9.53 42.33
CA GLY A 311 -10.86 8.40 41.57
C GLY A 311 -11.99 7.61 42.23
N GLU A 312 -12.40 7.98 43.45
CA GLU A 312 -13.43 7.25 44.21
C GLU A 312 -14.78 7.20 43.49
N THR A 313 -15.35 5.99 43.44
CA THR A 313 -16.60 5.68 42.74
C THR A 313 -17.77 5.45 43.71
N HIS A 314 -17.52 5.05 44.95
CA HIS A 314 -18.56 4.80 45.95
C HIS A 314 -19.15 6.11 46.49
N PHE A 315 -20.48 6.23 46.46
CA PHE A 315 -21.16 7.47 46.88
C PHE A 315 -21.13 7.69 48.40
N HIS A 316 -20.91 6.66 49.22
CA HIS A 316 -20.81 6.79 50.67
C HIS A 316 -19.62 7.67 51.13
N TYR A 317 -18.57 7.77 50.32
CA TYR A 317 -17.41 8.61 50.59
C TYR A 317 -17.54 10.04 50.04
N LYS A 318 -18.65 10.33 49.36
CA LYS A 318 -18.95 11.63 48.76
C LYS A 318 -19.92 12.41 49.63
N LYS A 319 -19.42 13.45 50.29
CA LYS A 319 -20.21 14.32 51.16
C LYS A 319 -20.68 15.57 50.41
N PRO A 320 -21.98 15.74 50.17
CA PRO A 320 -22.52 16.93 49.55
C PRO A 320 -22.52 18.09 50.54
N LYS A 321 -22.11 19.27 50.08
CA LYS A 321 -22.21 20.54 50.75
C LYS A 321 -23.03 21.46 49.88
N VAL A 322 -24.23 21.80 50.33
CA VAL A 322 -25.12 22.72 49.63
C VAL A 322 -24.93 24.12 50.21
N THR A 323 -24.73 25.10 49.32
CA THR A 323 -24.62 26.51 49.68
C THR A 323 -25.55 27.33 48.80
N THR A 324 -26.22 28.30 49.40
CA THR A 324 -27.09 29.24 48.70
C THR A 324 -26.39 30.58 48.59
N ILE A 325 -26.24 31.08 47.36
CA ILE A 325 -25.65 32.39 47.08
C ILE A 325 -26.67 33.18 46.26
N GLY A 326 -27.41 34.07 46.93
CA GLY A 326 -28.53 34.78 46.32
C GLY A 326 -29.62 33.82 45.84
N PHE A 327 -29.95 33.88 44.54
CA PHE A 327 -30.90 32.96 43.90
C PHE A 327 -30.25 31.68 43.36
N SER A 328 -28.94 31.51 43.53
CA SER A 328 -28.20 30.36 43.02
C SER A 328 -27.97 29.33 44.12
N ILE A 329 -28.21 28.06 43.78
CA ILE A 329 -27.87 26.91 44.62
C ILE A 329 -26.59 26.29 44.08
N ILE A 330 -25.57 26.17 44.92
CA ILE A 330 -24.31 25.50 44.60
C ILE A 330 -24.21 24.24 45.43
N ILE A 331 -24.06 23.09 44.75
CA ILE A 331 -23.85 21.79 45.35
C ILE A 331 -22.40 21.40 45.12
N SER A 332 -21.59 21.38 46.18
CA SER A 332 -20.21 20.94 46.15
C SER A 332 -20.12 19.53 46.74
N ILE A 333 -19.60 18.56 45.98
CA ILE A 333 -19.40 17.20 46.48
C ILE A 333 -17.93 17.05 46.89
N LEU A 334 -17.71 16.90 48.19
CA LEU A 334 -16.39 16.65 48.76
C LEU A 334 -16.16 15.15 48.82
N CYS A 335 -15.06 14.68 48.26
CA CYS A 335 -14.63 13.30 48.41
C CYS A 335 -13.53 13.27 49.48
N CYS A 336 -13.71 12.44 50.52
CA CYS A 336 -12.70 12.22 51.55
C CYS A 336 -11.62 11.25 51.07
#